data_AF-A0A527FHP7-F1
#
_entry.id   AF-A0A527FHP7-F1
#
_cell.length_a   1.000
_cell.length_b   1.000
_cell.length_c   1.000
_cell.angle_alpha   90.00
_cell.angle_beta   90.00
_cell.angle_gamma   90.00
#
_symmetry.space_group_name_H-M   'P 1'
#
loop_
_entity.id
_entity.type
_entity.pdbx_description
1 polymer ?
#
loop_
_entity_poly.entity_id
_entity_poly.type
_entity_poly.pdbx_seq_one_letter_code
_entity_poly.pdbx_strand_id
1 'polypeptide(L)' 'DKQTVARARKIERFLSQPFFVAEVFTGAPGKLVDLADTIKGFKGLCNGDYDHLPEAAFYMVGGIEEAVEKA' A
#
# COMPACT_ATOMS: atom_id res chain seq x y z
N ASP A 1 -9.16 -17.18 9.90
CA ASP A 1 -8.03 -16.65 10.70
C ASP A 1 -6.79 -16.30 9.90
N LYS A 2 -6.09 -17.28 9.30
CA LYS A 2 -4.83 -17.01 8.55
C LYS A 2 -4.99 -15.96 7.44
N GLN A 3 -6.10 -16.00 6.71
CA GLN A 3 -6.39 -15.03 5.66
C GLN A 3 -6.65 -13.62 6.21
N THR A 4 -7.38 -13.51 7.32
CA THR A 4 -7.61 -12.24 8.02
C THR A 4 -6.30 -11.62 8.48
N VAL A 5 -5.39 -12.43 9.05
CA VAL A 5 -4.05 -11.96 9.46
C VAL A 5 -3.24 -11.50 8.25
N ALA A 6 -3.24 -12.27 7.16
CA ALA A 6 -2.53 -11.89 5.94
C ALA A 6 -3.03 -10.56 5.36
N ARG A 7 -4.35 -10.37 5.28
CA ARG A 7 -4.96 -9.12 4.80
C ARG A 7 -4.67 -7.96 5.75
N ALA A 8 -4.76 -8.17 7.06
CA ALA A 8 -4.46 -7.15 8.06
C ALA A 8 -3.00 -6.65 7.94
N ARG A 9 -2.04 -7.55 7.72
CA ARG A 9 -0.63 -7.18 7.51
C ARG A 9 -0.43 -6.38 6.22
N LYS A 10 -1.11 -6.73 5.13
CA LYS A 10 -1.09 -5.95 3.88
C LYS A 10 -1.67 -4.55 4.07
N ILE A 11 -2.80 -4.43 4.77
CA ILE A 11 -3.45 -3.16 5.11
C ILE A 11 -2.52 -2.30 5.98
N GLU A 12 -1.91 -2.87 7.02
CA GLU A 12 -0.95 -2.19 7.89
C GLU A 12 0.21 -1.60 7.07
N ARG A 13 0.74 -2.36 6.10
CA ARG A 13 1.81 -1.88 5.21
C ARG A 13 1.30 -0.81 4.25
N PHE A 14 0.11 -0.97 3.68
CA PHE A 14 -0.47 -0.02 2.73
C PHE A 14 -0.82 1.34 3.36
N LEU A 15 -0.95 1.42 4.69
CA LEU A 15 -1.04 2.69 5.40
C LEU A 15 0.28 3.48 5.43
N SER A 16 1.41 2.85 5.10
CA SER A 16 2.69 3.53 4.98
C SER A 16 2.81 4.19 3.60
N GLN A 17 3.23 5.46 3.60
CA GLN A 17 3.47 6.23 2.39
C GLN A 17 4.74 7.07 2.53
N PRO A 18 5.50 7.28 1.44
CA PRO A 18 6.64 8.18 1.43
C PRO A 18 6.16 9.64 1.52
N PHE A 19 6.66 10.38 2.51
CA PHE A 19 6.32 11.80 2.67
C PHE A 19 7.34 12.70 1.98
N PHE A 20 6.85 13.79 1.35
CA PHE A 20 7.69 14.81 0.73
C PHE A 20 8.74 15.39 1.69
N VAL A 21 8.39 15.59 2.96
CA VAL A 21 9.31 16.11 3.98
C VAL A 21 10.38 15.08 4.39
N ALA A 22 10.13 13.79 4.18
CA ALA A 22 11.04 12.71 4.55
C ALA A 22 12.03 12.37 3.43
N GLU A 23 11.81 12.86 2.21
CA GLU A 23 12.63 12.58 1.02
C GLU A 23 14.10 12.93 1.23
N VAL A 24 14.39 14.02 1.96
CA VAL A 24 15.77 14.44 2.29
C VAL A 24 16.52 13.45 3.19
N PHE A 25 15.80 12.58 3.91
CA PHE A 25 16.37 11.59 4.82
C PHE A 25 16.33 10.17 4.24
N THR A 26 15.31 9.85 3.45
CA THR A 26 15.08 8.49 2.94
C THR A 26 15.54 8.31 1.49
N GLY A 27 15.68 9.39 0.72
CA GLY A 27 15.92 9.36 -0.72
C GLY A 27 14.74 8.85 -1.55
N ALA A 28 13.60 8.54 -0.92
CA ALA A 28 12.40 8.07 -1.61
C ALA A 28 11.47 9.26 -1.92
N PRO A 29 11.04 9.44 -3.19
CA PRO A 29 10.20 10.56 -3.57
C PRO A 29 8.86 10.52 -2.85
N GLY A 30 8.46 11.66 -2.28
CA GLY A 30 7.18 11.81 -1.62
C GLY A 30 6.00 11.58 -2.57
N LYS A 31 4.90 11.02 -2.04
CA LYS A 31 3.69 10.74 -2.82
C LYS A 31 2.45 11.32 -2.16
N LEU A 32 1.60 11.91 -2.98
CA LEU A 32 0.26 12.33 -2.61
C LEU A 32 -0.72 11.36 -3.26
N VAL A 33 -1.62 10.79 -2.46
CA VAL A 33 -2.62 9.83 -2.93
C VAL A 33 -3.99 10.47 -2.79
N ASP A 34 -4.76 10.46 -3.86
CA ASP A 34 -6.10 11.01 -3.85
C ASP A 34 -7.05 10.14 -3.00
N LEU A 35 -8.09 10.77 -2.47
CA LEU A 35 -9.08 10.10 -1.62
C LEU A 35 -9.78 8.95 -2.37
N ALA A 36 -10.12 9.16 -3.64
CA ALA A 36 -10.79 8.15 -4.46
C ALA A 36 -9.93 6.89 -4.64
N ASP A 37 -8.63 7.08 -4.90
CA ASP A 37 -7.68 5.98 -5.10
C ASP A 37 -7.39 5.26 -3.79
N THR A 38 -7.29 6.01 -2.68
CA THR A 38 -7.19 5.43 -1.34
C THR A 38 -8.36 4.50 -1.06
N ILE A 39 -9.61 4.96 -1.25
CA ILE A 39 -10.81 4.16 -1.02
C ILE A 39 -10.83 2.91 -1.92
N LYS A 40 -10.47 3.07 -3.21
CA LYS A 40 -10.40 1.96 -4.17
C LYS A 40 -9.37 0.90 -3.74
N GLY A 41 -8.17 1.32 -3.35
CA GLY A 41 -7.09 0.44 -2.91
C GLY A 41 -7.47 -0.36 -1.66
N PHE A 42 -7.94 0.32 -0.61
CA PHE A 42 -8.38 -0.35 0.63
C PHE A 42 -9.59 -1.27 0.39
N LYS A 43 -10.54 -0.88 -0.46
CA LYS A 43 -11.68 -1.74 -0.81
C LYS A 43 -11.21 -3.03 -1.49
N GLY A 44 -10.27 -2.96 -2.43
CA GLY A 44 -9.74 -4.15 -3.09
C GLY A 44 -8.94 -5.06 -2.15
N LEU A 45 -8.18 -4.48 -1.21
CA LEU A 45 -7.50 -5.23 -0.14
C LEU A 45 -8.49 -5.98 0.77
N CYS A 46 -9.59 -5.34 1.15
CA CYS A 46 -10.64 -5.97 1.95
C CYS A 46 -11.39 -7.08 1.18
N ASN A 47 -11.64 -6.86 -0.11
CA ASN A 47 -12.30 -7.82 -0.99
C ASN A 47 -11.40 -9.04 -1.32
N GLY A 48 -10.08 -8.85 -1.28
CA GLY A 48 -9.10 -9.90 -1.58
C GLY A 48 -8.57 -9.87 -3.00
N ASP A 49 -8.83 -8.79 -3.75
CA ASP A 49 -8.41 -8.64 -5.15
C ASP A 49 -6.87 -8.73 -5.29
N TYR A 50 -6.15 -8.38 -4.22
CA TYR A 50 -4.69 -8.39 -4.15
C TYR A 50 -4.12 -9.46 -3.20
N ASP A 51 -4.90 -10.51 -2.90
CA ASP A 51 -4.44 -11.61 -2.02
C ASP A 51 -3.23 -12.35 -2.59
N HIS A 52 -3.05 -12.32 -3.92
CA HIS A 52 -1.93 -12.94 -4.64
C HIS A 52 -0.61 -12.17 -4.53
N LEU A 53 -0.63 -10.89 -4.15
CA LEU A 53 0.58 -10.06 -4.03
C LEU A 53 1.30 -10.30 -2.68
N PRO A 54 2.65 -10.18 -2.62
CA PRO A 54 3.40 -10.30 -1.37
C PRO A 54 3.18 -9.08 -0.45
N GLU A 55 3.28 -9.27 0.87
CA GLU A 55 3.12 -8.17 1.86
C GLU A 55 4.08 -6.99 1.62
N ALA A 56 5.30 -7.28 1.15
CA ALA A 56 6.34 -6.29 0.90
C ALA A 56 5.98 -5.29 -0.22
N ALA A 57 5.11 -5.69 -1.16
CA ALA A 57 4.68 -4.85 -2.26
C ALA A 57 3.85 -3.64 -1.78
N PHE A 58 3.17 -3.77 -0.63
CA PHE A 58 2.34 -2.71 -0.06
C PHE A 58 3.11 -1.74 0.84
N TYR A 59 4.42 -1.90 1.01
CA TYR A 59 5.20 -1.05 1.90
C TYR A 59 5.79 0.16 1.17
N MET A 60 5.60 1.36 1.75
CA MET A 60 6.12 2.63 1.22
C MET A 60 5.78 2.83 -0.26
N VAL A 61 4.48 2.76 -0.54
CA VAL A 61 3.89 3.01 -1.86
C VAL A 61 2.89 4.15 -1.75
N GLY A 62 2.57 4.79 -2.87
CA GLY A 62 1.47 5.76 -2.94
C GLY A 62 0.14 5.04 -3.14
N GLY A 63 -0.15 4.70 -4.39
CA GLY A 63 -1.39 4.04 -4.79
C GLY A 63 -1.29 2.52 -4.83
N ILE A 64 -2.44 1.90 -5.11
CA ILE A 64 -2.53 0.43 -5.26
C ILE A 64 -1.86 -0.04 -6.56
N GLU A 65 -1.87 0.81 -7.59
CA GLU A 65 -1.20 0.57 -8.87
C GLU A 65 0.31 0.38 -8.67
N GLU A 66 0.93 1.19 -7.81
CA GLU A 66 2.35 1.05 -7.48
C GLU A 66 2.65 -0.20 -6.66
N ALA A 67 1.72 -0.62 -5.80
CA ALA A 67 1.83 -1.89 -5.10
C ALA A 67 1.80 -3.08 -6.08
N VAL A 68 1.02 -2.98 -7.16
CA VAL A 68 0.98 -3.99 -8.23
C VAL A 68 2.26 -3.97 -9.05
N GLU A 69 2.79 -2.80 -9.41
CA GLU A 69 4.05 -2.67 -10.16
C GLU A 69 5.28 -3.15 -9.38
N LYS A 70 5.24 -3.01 -8.05
CA LYS A 70 6.32 -3.41 -7.14
C LYS A 70 6.33 -4.91 -6.80
N ALA A 71 5.26 -5.63 -7.12
CA ALA A 71 5.05 -7.01 -6.70
C ALA A 71 5.84 -8.05 -7.52
#